data_AF-A0A0F9BYH4-F1
#
_entry.id   AF-A0A0F9BYH4-F1
#
_cell.length_a   1.000
_cell.length_b   1.000
_cell.length_c   1.000
_cell.angle_alpha   90.00
_cell.angle_beta   90.00
_cell.angle_gamma   90.00
#
_symmetry.space_group_name_H-M   'P 1'
#
loop_
_entity.id
_entity.type
_entity.pdbx_description
1 polymer ?
#
loop_
_entity_poly.entity_id
_entity_poly.type
_entity_poly.pdbx_seq_one_letter_code
_entity_poly.pdbx_strand_id
1 'polypeptide(L)'
;RWIDTGGSARRIPTVLGLDAHCVEDYHQPDRTTLIKMTFPKDRALDGIRDALAFADTRIRFPNDLPSPPSPRLVGIVIKGTEGQTFFPDITVAFSENLNCIIGPRGAGKSTLVEALRYVFGYNRTLDDELDPELAKRVRSLQKATLQGATIRVYYKTTDEETLALEATYDVAEDYGTRVYRLDGSDTQIQDVEQSGDFPLRLYGWSEIEMLGREGGRQRAALDRMIPEVLECTLDRDRIRSELAQQLAQIQGKITELQSILREDGGEVQRWAEHKAKFAEYDTDEVRDLFQSLDLAQSKVGVLDKVEENAQAAKTTLQDTLPVNLGDGLDSRLEEDELLRTWWNDGRPEDLDVPAAEQKASEGIRAAIDAMDALRGKLLQAKAAVNIDAVALDEQLRERVSTDAGQEGMVARRQQAKGRLKKASGIRQRYLVKWKELEDLVAGHGGKAIELRGVQVKLSGIRDSALGSIEERLNRFLATKLKIGVAMKREGDRKTFKKKCQEFIGSIDLRNDQKWREVWSAHYAPDQFVDLLLNSKTE
;
A
#
# COMPACT_ATOMS: atom_id res chain seq x y z
N ARG A 1 14.78 -43.96 -33.69
CA ARG A 1 14.58 -45.14 -32.79
C ARG A 1 15.93 -45.68 -32.33
N TRP A 2 16.00 -46.39 -31.21
CA TRP A 2 17.23 -47.07 -30.76
C TRP A 2 17.33 -48.44 -31.42
N ILE A 3 18.51 -48.79 -31.92
CA ILE A 3 18.85 -50.13 -32.36
C ILE A 3 20.08 -50.57 -31.58
N ASP A 4 20.04 -51.76 -30.99
CA ASP A 4 21.21 -52.35 -30.36
C ASP A 4 22.12 -52.92 -31.44
N THR A 5 23.32 -52.36 -31.54
CA THR A 5 24.37 -52.88 -32.40
C THR A 5 25.54 -53.32 -31.52
N GLY A 6 25.57 -54.62 -31.21
CA GLY A 6 26.70 -55.25 -30.52
C GLY A 6 26.91 -54.78 -29.07
N GLY A 7 25.85 -54.56 -28.30
CA GLY A 7 25.93 -54.15 -26.89
C GLY A 7 26.04 -52.64 -26.69
N SER A 8 25.93 -51.85 -27.77
CA SER A 8 25.79 -50.40 -27.70
C SER A 8 24.50 -49.98 -28.40
N ALA A 9 23.56 -49.42 -27.62
CA ALA A 9 22.37 -48.81 -28.17
C ALA A 9 22.79 -47.59 -29.01
N ARG A 10 22.52 -47.61 -30.30
CA ARG A 10 22.75 -46.47 -31.21
C ARG A 10 21.42 -45.93 -31.70
N ARG A 11 21.27 -44.61 -31.69
CA ARG A 11 20.08 -43.95 -32.21
C ARG A 11 20.25 -43.77 -33.72
N ILE A 12 19.28 -44.26 -34.48
CA ILE A 12 19.26 -44.08 -35.94
C ILE A 12 18.31 -42.93 -36.30
N PRO A 13 18.70 -42.01 -37.20
CA PRO A 13 17.79 -41.03 -37.76
C PRO A 13 16.64 -41.71 -38.47
N THR A 14 15.42 -41.32 -38.15
CA THR A 14 14.20 -41.87 -38.74
C THR A 14 13.34 -40.72 -39.23
N VAL A 15 12.73 -40.86 -40.41
CA VAL A 15 11.76 -39.93 -40.99
C VAL A 15 10.45 -40.67 -41.24
N LEU A 16 9.32 -39.96 -41.23
CA LEU A 16 8.04 -40.52 -41.65
C LEU A 16 8.08 -40.78 -43.16
N GLY A 17 7.60 -41.95 -43.57
CA GLY A 17 7.34 -42.22 -44.98
C GLY A 17 6.12 -41.43 -45.43
N LEU A 18 6.21 -40.82 -46.61
CA LEU A 18 5.10 -40.19 -47.29
C LEU A 18 4.90 -40.91 -48.62
N ASP A 19 3.85 -41.74 -48.70
CA ASP A 19 3.38 -42.35 -49.95
C ASP A 19 2.05 -41.69 -50.30
N ALA A 20 2.15 -40.50 -50.92
CA ALA A 20 1.00 -39.68 -51.27
C ALA A 20 0.46 -40.13 -52.65
N HIS A 21 -0.85 -40.39 -52.73
CA HIS A 21 -1.50 -40.77 -53.99
C HIS A 21 -2.30 -39.62 -54.62
N CYS A 22 -2.47 -38.52 -53.88
CA CYS A 22 -3.03 -37.26 -54.37
C CYS A 22 -2.34 -36.03 -53.73
N VAL A 23 -2.68 -34.82 -54.20
CA VAL A 23 -2.06 -33.57 -53.73
C VAL A 23 -2.48 -33.25 -52.29
N GLU A 24 -3.70 -33.65 -51.92
CA GLU A 24 -4.26 -33.48 -50.59
C GLU A 24 -3.46 -34.29 -49.54
N ASP A 25 -2.91 -35.44 -49.92
CA ASP A 25 -2.05 -36.27 -49.05
C ASP A 25 -0.71 -35.59 -48.74
N TYR A 26 -0.23 -34.69 -49.61
CA TYR A 26 1.05 -33.99 -49.42
C TYR A 26 1.01 -32.98 -48.26
N HIS A 27 -0.17 -32.44 -47.94
CA HIS A 27 -0.34 -31.41 -46.92
C HIS A 27 -0.79 -31.94 -45.56
N GLN A 28 -0.76 -33.25 -45.34
CA GLN A 28 -1.19 -33.87 -44.09
C GLN A 28 -0.22 -33.54 -42.93
N PRO A 29 -0.61 -32.71 -41.94
CA PRO A 29 0.29 -32.25 -40.89
C PRO A 29 0.73 -33.39 -39.95
N ASP A 30 -0.07 -34.45 -39.83
CA ASP A 30 0.24 -35.68 -39.10
C ASP A 30 1.29 -36.57 -39.78
N ARG A 31 1.59 -36.34 -41.06
CA ARG A 31 2.59 -37.06 -41.85
C ARG A 31 3.87 -36.25 -42.14
N THR A 32 4.09 -35.18 -41.39
CA THR A 32 5.25 -34.29 -41.60
C THR A 32 6.39 -34.60 -40.63
N THR A 33 7.62 -34.78 -41.13
CA THR A 33 8.82 -34.82 -40.28
C THR A 33 9.45 -33.45 -40.20
N LEU A 34 9.63 -32.93 -38.99
CA LEU A 34 10.25 -31.62 -38.78
C LEU A 34 11.74 -31.81 -38.48
N ILE A 35 12.58 -31.15 -39.30
CA ILE A 35 14.04 -31.25 -39.22
C ILE A 35 14.64 -29.87 -38.91
N LYS A 36 15.30 -29.73 -37.76
CA LYS A 36 16.00 -28.51 -37.36
C LYS A 36 17.39 -28.44 -38.01
N MET A 37 17.49 -27.63 -39.06
CA MET A 37 18.71 -27.46 -39.85
C MET A 37 19.51 -26.23 -39.42
N THR A 38 20.84 -26.36 -39.40
CA THR A 38 21.74 -25.23 -39.09
C THR A 38 21.82 -24.24 -40.25
N PHE A 39 21.80 -24.74 -41.49
CA PHE A 39 21.92 -23.95 -42.72
C PHE A 39 20.81 -24.33 -43.71
N PRO A 40 19.57 -23.84 -43.52
CA PRO A 40 18.43 -24.27 -44.32
C PRO A 40 18.43 -23.77 -45.77
N LYS A 41 19.20 -22.71 -46.09
CA LYS A 41 19.22 -22.10 -47.42
C LYS A 41 20.46 -22.51 -48.23
N ASP A 42 21.61 -21.98 -47.89
CA ASP A 42 22.78 -21.99 -48.79
C ASP A 42 23.54 -23.33 -48.77
N ARG A 43 23.33 -24.15 -47.73
CA ARG A 43 23.98 -25.46 -47.52
C ARG A 43 22.99 -26.49 -46.99
N ALA A 44 21.81 -26.56 -47.62
CA ALA A 44 20.71 -27.41 -47.16
C ALA A 44 21.11 -28.88 -46.99
N LEU A 45 21.88 -29.46 -47.92
CA LEU A 45 22.33 -30.86 -47.81
C LEU A 45 23.27 -31.08 -46.61
N ASP A 46 24.20 -30.16 -46.35
CA ASP A 46 25.07 -30.22 -45.16
C ASP A 46 24.24 -30.05 -43.88
N GLY A 47 23.26 -29.15 -43.89
CA GLY A 47 22.33 -28.94 -42.78
C GLY A 47 21.46 -30.18 -42.47
N ILE A 48 21.04 -30.93 -43.50
CA ILE A 48 20.34 -32.21 -43.33
C ILE A 48 21.30 -33.25 -42.77
N ARG A 49 22.52 -33.36 -43.31
CA ARG A 49 23.54 -34.29 -42.84
C ARG A 49 23.85 -34.07 -41.34
N ASP A 50 24.04 -32.83 -40.92
CA ASP A 50 24.22 -32.46 -39.52
C ASP A 50 23.00 -32.83 -38.67
N ALA A 51 21.79 -32.59 -39.20
CA ALA A 51 20.56 -32.95 -38.50
C ALA A 51 20.39 -34.46 -38.30
N LEU A 52 20.78 -35.27 -39.29
CA LEU A 52 20.76 -36.73 -39.21
C LEU A 52 21.83 -37.26 -38.24
N ALA A 53 22.99 -36.61 -38.14
CA ALA A 53 24.04 -36.97 -37.18
C ALA A 53 23.59 -36.75 -35.71
N PHE A 54 22.75 -35.75 -35.46
CA PHE A 54 22.16 -35.43 -34.15
C PHE A 54 20.64 -35.55 -34.17
N ALA A 55 20.15 -36.70 -34.66
CA ALA A 55 18.73 -36.97 -34.84
C ALA A 55 17.89 -36.84 -33.56
N ASP A 56 18.54 -37.00 -32.40
CA ASP A 56 17.91 -36.89 -31.09
C ASP A 56 17.38 -35.51 -30.73
N THR A 57 18.09 -34.50 -31.16
CA THR A 57 17.80 -33.10 -30.86
C THR A 57 17.20 -32.36 -32.03
N ARG A 58 17.35 -32.89 -33.26
CA ARG A 58 17.01 -32.17 -34.50
C ARG A 58 15.86 -32.77 -35.31
N ILE A 59 15.44 -34.00 -35.06
CA ILE A 59 14.30 -34.61 -35.76
C ILE A 59 13.14 -34.76 -34.78
N ARG A 60 11.97 -34.25 -35.17
CA ARG A 60 10.71 -34.35 -34.42
C ARG A 60 9.57 -34.79 -35.34
N PHE A 61 8.64 -35.52 -34.75
CA PHE A 61 7.38 -35.91 -35.39
C PHE A 61 6.25 -35.05 -34.81
N PRO A 62 5.09 -34.95 -35.47
CA PRO A 62 4.00 -34.08 -35.03
C PRO A 62 3.55 -34.40 -33.60
N ASN A 63 3.51 -35.70 -33.25
CA ASN A 63 3.13 -36.17 -31.92
C ASN A 63 4.23 -35.99 -30.85
N ASP A 64 5.47 -35.71 -31.27
CA ASP A 64 6.64 -35.56 -30.39
C ASP A 64 7.05 -34.08 -30.23
N LEU A 65 6.29 -33.14 -30.81
CA LEU A 65 6.57 -31.73 -30.67
C LEU A 65 6.24 -31.29 -29.23
N PRO A 66 7.19 -30.62 -28.54
CA PRO A 66 6.84 -29.97 -27.29
C PRO A 66 5.83 -28.85 -27.58
N SER A 67 4.80 -28.75 -26.76
CA SER A 67 3.95 -27.55 -26.77
C SER A 67 4.83 -26.32 -26.51
N PRO A 68 4.66 -25.24 -27.28
CA PRO A 68 5.42 -24.01 -27.04
C PRO A 68 5.12 -23.53 -25.62
N PRO A 69 6.14 -23.01 -24.89
CA PRO A 69 5.92 -22.47 -23.57
C PRO A 69 4.97 -21.27 -23.67
N SER A 70 3.99 -21.23 -22.77
CA SER A 70 3.05 -20.13 -22.65
C SER A 70 2.86 -19.81 -21.16
N PRO A 71 2.91 -18.52 -20.76
CA PRO A 71 3.20 -17.34 -21.57
C PRO A 71 4.71 -17.21 -21.95
N ARG A 72 5.06 -16.33 -22.90
CA ARG A 72 6.45 -16.15 -23.39
C ARG A 72 6.80 -14.77 -23.95
N LEU A 73 8.10 -14.45 -23.94
CA LEU A 73 8.68 -13.29 -24.66
C LEU A 73 8.83 -13.62 -26.15
N VAL A 74 8.29 -12.75 -27.02
CA VAL A 74 8.42 -12.87 -28.49
C VAL A 74 9.63 -12.10 -29.00
N GLY A 75 9.87 -10.90 -28.46
CA GLY A 75 10.97 -10.06 -28.90
C GLY A 75 11.02 -8.74 -28.13
N ILE A 76 12.10 -8.00 -28.37
CA ILE A 76 12.34 -6.68 -27.78
C ILE A 76 12.88 -5.73 -28.85
N VAL A 77 12.42 -4.49 -28.81
CA VAL A 77 12.89 -3.37 -29.60
C VAL A 77 13.36 -2.29 -28.64
N ILE A 78 14.58 -1.79 -28.82
CA ILE A 78 15.09 -0.64 -28.08
C ILE A 78 15.46 0.43 -29.08
N LYS A 79 14.90 1.62 -28.91
CA LYS A 79 15.23 2.81 -29.68
C LYS A 79 15.66 3.91 -28.74
N GLY A 80 16.72 4.64 -29.07
CA GLY A 80 17.09 5.83 -28.32
C GLY A 80 18.01 6.74 -29.10
N THR A 81 18.38 7.84 -28.47
CA THR A 81 19.17 8.89 -29.10
C THR A 81 20.65 8.52 -29.16
N GLU A 82 21.27 8.66 -30.33
CA GLU A 82 22.72 8.45 -30.50
C GLU A 82 23.52 9.27 -29.49
N GLY A 83 24.50 8.63 -28.84
CA GLY A 83 25.35 9.24 -27.83
C GLY A 83 24.76 9.34 -26.41
N GLN A 84 23.47 9.01 -26.22
CA GLN A 84 22.83 8.97 -24.89
C GLN A 84 22.49 7.54 -24.43
N THR A 85 22.01 6.70 -25.35
CA THR A 85 21.76 5.29 -25.07
C THR A 85 22.87 4.40 -25.62
N PHE A 86 23.02 3.19 -25.06
CA PHE A 86 23.93 2.18 -25.57
C PHE A 86 23.45 1.61 -26.92
N PHE A 87 22.14 1.45 -27.11
CA PHE A 87 21.56 0.91 -28.34
C PHE A 87 20.72 1.98 -29.04
N PRO A 88 21.22 2.60 -30.13
CA PRO A 88 20.45 3.63 -30.85
C PRO A 88 19.19 3.04 -31.51
N ASP A 89 19.31 1.87 -32.15
CA ASP A 89 18.19 1.07 -32.62
C ASP A 89 18.62 -0.41 -32.65
N ILE A 90 17.91 -1.25 -31.91
CA ILE A 90 18.07 -2.71 -31.96
C ILE A 90 16.72 -3.39 -31.89
N THR A 91 16.54 -4.39 -32.75
CA THR A 91 15.38 -5.29 -32.74
C THR A 91 15.87 -6.72 -32.59
N VAL A 92 15.39 -7.41 -31.55
CA VAL A 92 15.76 -8.79 -31.24
C VAL A 92 14.50 -9.64 -31.21
N ALA A 93 14.41 -10.62 -32.10
CA ALA A 93 13.41 -11.68 -32.03
C ALA A 93 13.93 -12.83 -31.19
N PHE A 94 13.13 -13.31 -30.23
CA PHE A 94 13.49 -14.44 -29.38
C PHE A 94 12.96 -15.75 -29.97
N SER A 95 13.77 -16.80 -29.85
CA SER A 95 13.31 -18.17 -30.01
C SER A 95 12.46 -18.56 -28.80
N GLU A 96 11.46 -19.42 -29.00
CA GLU A 96 10.55 -19.86 -27.93
C GLU A 96 11.23 -20.70 -26.83
N ASN A 97 12.47 -21.17 -27.07
CA ASN A 97 13.20 -22.02 -26.14
C ASN A 97 14.41 -21.28 -25.53
N LEU A 98 15.62 -21.66 -25.96
CA LEU A 98 16.87 -21.12 -25.44
C LEU A 98 17.41 -20.01 -26.35
N ASN A 99 17.60 -18.83 -25.77
CA ASN A 99 18.28 -17.71 -26.41
C ASN A 99 19.64 -17.49 -25.75
N CYS A 100 20.71 -17.42 -26.55
CA CYS A 100 22.06 -17.18 -26.07
C CYS A 100 22.59 -15.87 -26.65
N ILE A 101 22.84 -14.88 -25.79
CA ILE A 101 23.40 -13.58 -26.17
C ILE A 101 24.90 -13.58 -25.83
N ILE A 102 25.74 -13.62 -26.87
CA ILE A 102 27.20 -13.78 -26.73
C ILE A 102 27.89 -12.55 -27.31
N GLY A 103 28.98 -12.11 -26.67
CA GLY A 103 29.77 -10.97 -27.13
C GLY A 103 30.82 -10.54 -26.10
N PRO A 104 31.78 -9.68 -26.48
CA PRO A 104 32.85 -9.21 -25.59
C PRO A 104 32.30 -8.43 -24.39
N ARG A 105 33.14 -8.21 -23.36
CA ARG A 105 32.78 -7.35 -22.22
C ARG A 105 32.46 -5.95 -22.73
N GLY A 106 31.40 -5.34 -22.21
CA GLY A 106 30.95 -4.01 -22.64
C GLY A 106 30.05 -4.00 -23.89
N ALA A 107 29.76 -5.15 -24.52
CA ALA A 107 28.89 -5.21 -25.70
C ALA A 107 27.37 -5.03 -25.44
N GLY A 108 26.96 -4.52 -24.27
CA GLY A 108 25.54 -4.27 -23.95
C GLY A 108 24.69 -5.49 -23.61
N LYS A 109 25.28 -6.68 -23.38
CA LYS A 109 24.53 -7.90 -23.03
C LYS A 109 23.63 -7.72 -21.80
N SER A 110 24.18 -7.14 -20.74
CA SER A 110 23.45 -6.85 -19.51
C SER A 110 22.41 -5.75 -19.70
N THR A 111 22.66 -4.79 -20.59
CA THR A 111 21.70 -3.72 -20.93
C THR A 111 20.39 -4.29 -21.45
N LEU A 112 20.42 -5.36 -22.25
CA LEU A 112 19.19 -6.01 -22.72
C LEU A 112 18.38 -6.64 -21.56
N VAL A 113 19.08 -7.25 -20.59
CA VAL A 113 18.45 -7.83 -19.40
C VAL A 113 17.85 -6.72 -18.54
N GLU A 114 18.58 -5.63 -18.32
CA GLU A 114 18.07 -4.51 -17.53
C GLU A 114 16.94 -3.73 -18.23
N ALA A 115 16.91 -3.71 -19.56
CA ALA A 115 15.77 -3.17 -20.31
C ALA A 115 14.49 -3.97 -20.05
N LEU A 116 14.59 -5.32 -20.02
CA LEU A 116 13.48 -6.18 -19.62
C LEU A 116 13.08 -5.93 -18.16
N ARG A 117 14.06 -5.73 -17.25
CA ARG A 117 13.75 -5.41 -15.84
C ARG A 117 12.90 -4.15 -15.71
N TYR A 118 13.30 -3.08 -16.40
CA TYR A 118 12.60 -1.81 -16.34
C TYR A 118 11.17 -1.90 -16.90
N VAL A 119 10.99 -2.48 -18.10
CA VAL A 119 9.67 -2.61 -18.73
C VAL A 119 8.70 -3.43 -17.89
N PHE A 120 9.17 -4.45 -17.19
CA PHE A 120 8.30 -5.28 -16.35
C PHE A 120 8.08 -4.71 -14.94
N GLY A 121 8.63 -3.54 -14.61
CA GLY A 121 8.36 -2.84 -13.35
C GLY A 121 9.16 -3.30 -12.13
N TYR A 122 10.01 -4.32 -12.28
CA TYR A 122 10.89 -4.85 -11.22
C TYR A 122 11.88 -3.82 -10.62
N ASN A 123 11.94 -2.61 -11.17
CA ASN A 123 12.70 -1.51 -10.56
C ASN A 123 12.07 -1.01 -9.25
N ARG A 124 10.75 -1.13 -9.08
CA ARG A 124 10.03 -0.68 -7.89
C ARG A 124 10.35 -1.52 -6.65
N THR A 125 10.61 -2.80 -6.87
CA THR A 125 10.94 -3.78 -5.83
C THR A 125 12.45 -3.98 -5.64
N LEU A 126 13.30 -3.29 -6.41
CA LEU A 126 14.77 -3.43 -6.36
C LEU A 126 15.34 -3.25 -4.95
N ASP A 127 14.90 -2.22 -4.23
CA ASP A 127 15.46 -1.88 -2.92
C ASP A 127 14.97 -2.81 -1.81
N ASP A 128 13.82 -3.48 -2.02
CA ASP A 128 13.28 -4.49 -1.12
C ASP A 128 13.89 -5.87 -1.38
N GLU A 129 14.18 -6.18 -2.66
CA GLU A 129 14.67 -7.49 -3.08
C GLU A 129 16.20 -7.61 -3.03
N LEU A 130 16.95 -6.55 -3.37
CA LEU A 130 18.41 -6.59 -3.50
C LEU A 130 19.14 -5.88 -2.36
N ASP A 131 20.41 -6.26 -2.16
CA ASP A 131 21.30 -5.48 -1.30
C ASP A 131 21.44 -4.04 -1.85
N PRO A 132 21.46 -3.00 -0.98
CA PRO A 132 21.54 -1.61 -1.41
C PRO A 132 22.70 -1.30 -2.36
N GLU A 133 23.85 -1.97 -2.23
CA GLU A 133 24.95 -1.77 -3.19
C GLU A 133 24.62 -2.32 -4.57
N LEU A 134 23.97 -3.48 -4.63
CA LEU A 134 23.60 -4.12 -5.90
C LEU A 134 22.46 -3.37 -6.57
N ALA A 135 21.44 -2.94 -5.82
CA ALA A 135 20.37 -2.08 -6.31
C ALA A 135 20.94 -0.79 -6.92
N LYS A 136 21.88 -0.13 -6.21
CA LYS A 136 22.57 1.06 -6.73
C LYS A 136 23.36 0.78 -8.01
N ARG A 137 24.03 -0.38 -8.10
CA ARG A 137 24.76 -0.78 -9.32
C ARG A 137 23.81 -1.00 -10.50
N VAL A 138 22.68 -1.67 -10.29
CA VAL A 138 21.64 -1.88 -11.31
C VAL A 138 21.11 -0.53 -11.81
N ARG A 139 20.67 0.35 -10.91
CA ARG A 139 20.20 1.71 -11.25
C ARG A 139 21.29 2.51 -12.00
N SER A 140 22.55 2.40 -11.59
CA SER A 140 23.67 3.08 -12.27
C SER A 140 23.93 2.55 -13.68
N LEU A 141 23.77 1.24 -13.90
CA LEU A 141 23.93 0.61 -15.22
C LEU A 141 22.79 1.02 -16.16
N GLN A 142 21.55 1.01 -15.66
CA GLN A 142 20.39 1.46 -16.41
C GLN A 142 20.54 2.93 -16.80
N LYS A 143 20.89 3.82 -15.85
CA LYS A 143 21.16 5.22 -16.13
C LYS A 143 22.25 5.44 -17.19
N ALA A 144 23.30 4.62 -17.17
CA ALA A 144 24.40 4.76 -18.12
C ALA A 144 24.08 4.19 -19.52
N THR A 145 23.09 3.30 -19.66
CA THR A 145 22.88 2.53 -20.91
C THR A 145 21.50 2.67 -21.53
N LEU A 146 20.48 3.04 -20.75
CA LEU A 146 19.09 3.17 -21.19
C LEU A 146 18.61 4.63 -21.19
N GLN A 147 19.45 5.61 -20.86
CA GLN A 147 19.05 7.02 -20.86
C GLN A 147 18.45 7.43 -22.21
N GLY A 148 17.21 7.94 -22.19
CA GLY A 148 16.49 8.37 -23.39
C GLY A 148 16.08 7.22 -24.32
N ALA A 149 16.09 5.97 -23.84
CA ALA A 149 15.65 4.82 -24.61
C ALA A 149 14.15 4.54 -24.41
N THR A 150 13.44 4.34 -25.50
CA THR A 150 12.12 3.70 -25.53
C THR A 150 12.29 2.22 -25.80
N ILE A 151 11.81 1.40 -24.87
CA ILE A 151 11.90 -0.04 -24.88
C ILE A 151 10.51 -0.59 -25.14
N ARG A 152 10.37 -1.45 -26.14
CA ARG A 152 9.12 -2.14 -26.47
C ARG A 152 9.35 -3.64 -26.46
N VAL A 153 8.56 -4.37 -25.67
CA VAL A 153 8.62 -5.82 -25.55
C VAL A 153 7.31 -6.40 -26.07
N TYR A 154 7.42 -7.39 -26.96
CA TYR A 154 6.27 -8.18 -27.41
C TYR A 154 6.17 -9.43 -26.55
N TYR A 155 5.04 -9.59 -25.87
CA TYR A 155 4.77 -10.68 -24.94
C TYR A 155 3.53 -11.45 -25.40
N LYS A 156 3.59 -12.77 -25.32
CA LYS A 156 2.46 -13.64 -25.60
C LYS A 156 1.90 -14.20 -24.29
N THR A 157 0.63 -13.89 -24.01
CA THR A 157 -0.05 -14.27 -22.76
C THR A 157 -0.46 -15.75 -22.79
N THR A 158 -0.95 -16.25 -21.65
CA THR A 158 -1.48 -17.62 -21.51
C THR A 158 -2.63 -17.91 -22.48
N ASP A 159 -3.41 -16.88 -22.83
CA ASP A 159 -4.51 -16.96 -23.80
C ASP A 159 -4.03 -16.88 -25.26
N GLU A 160 -2.72 -16.96 -25.48
CA GLU A 160 -2.05 -16.83 -26.78
C GLU A 160 -2.30 -15.47 -27.50
N GLU A 161 -2.77 -14.45 -26.78
CA GLU A 161 -2.84 -13.07 -27.25
C GLU A 161 -1.46 -12.41 -27.21
N THR A 162 -1.14 -11.57 -28.20
CA THR A 162 0.14 -10.83 -28.23
C THR A 162 -0.06 -9.38 -27.81
N LEU A 163 0.60 -9.00 -26.73
CA LEU A 163 0.59 -7.65 -26.16
C LEU A 163 1.95 -6.97 -26.34
N ALA A 164 1.93 -5.66 -26.51
CA ALA A 164 3.10 -4.81 -26.55
C ALA A 164 3.22 -4.03 -25.23
N LEU A 165 4.33 -4.23 -24.53
CA LEU A 165 4.69 -3.48 -23.33
C LEU A 165 5.73 -2.43 -23.73
N GLU A 166 5.42 -1.16 -23.57
CA GLU A 166 6.29 -0.05 -23.95
C GLU A 166 6.60 0.84 -22.76
N ALA A 167 7.88 1.13 -22.54
CA ALA A 167 8.32 2.06 -21.51
C ALA A 167 9.45 2.94 -22.04
N THR A 168 9.40 4.23 -21.73
CA THR A 168 10.54 5.14 -21.91
C THR A 168 11.29 5.21 -20.60
N TYR A 169 12.61 5.00 -20.65
CA TYR A 169 13.43 5.03 -19.46
C TYR A 169 13.60 6.46 -18.94
N ASP A 170 13.17 6.67 -17.69
CA ASP A 170 13.42 7.87 -16.91
C ASP A 170 14.21 7.52 -15.65
N VAL A 171 15.10 8.40 -15.22
CA VAL A 171 15.85 8.27 -13.96
C VAL A 171 14.98 8.67 -12.76
N ALA A 172 13.99 9.54 -12.97
CA ALA A 172 13.09 10.02 -11.93
C ALA A 172 11.94 9.05 -11.63
N GLU A 173 11.62 8.15 -12.55
CA GLU A 173 10.51 7.19 -12.42
C GLU A 173 11.03 5.75 -12.43
N ASP A 174 10.59 4.95 -11.46
CA ASP A 174 10.96 3.53 -11.39
C ASP A 174 10.07 2.65 -12.29
N TYR A 175 8.99 3.21 -12.86
CA TYR A 175 8.05 2.51 -13.73
C TYR A 175 7.19 3.48 -14.54
N GLY A 176 7.02 3.18 -15.83
CA GLY A 176 6.19 3.96 -16.77
C GLY A 176 5.71 3.12 -17.95
N THR A 177 5.44 1.83 -17.71
CA THR A 177 5.09 0.89 -18.78
C THR A 177 3.63 1.02 -19.19
N ARG A 178 3.40 1.20 -20.48
CA ARG A 178 2.09 1.14 -21.13
C ARG A 178 1.92 -0.21 -21.82
N VAL A 179 0.74 -0.82 -21.67
CA VAL A 179 0.43 -2.12 -22.28
C VAL A 179 -0.72 -1.96 -23.28
N TYR A 180 -0.47 -2.29 -24.54
CA TYR A 180 -1.48 -2.20 -25.60
C TYR A 180 -1.46 -3.43 -26.51
N ARG A 181 -2.59 -3.69 -27.16
CA ARG A 181 -2.71 -4.74 -28.17
C ARG A 181 -2.08 -4.30 -29.49
N LEU A 182 -1.79 -5.25 -30.37
CA LEU A 182 -1.25 -4.94 -31.70
C LEU A 182 -2.19 -4.09 -32.58
N ASP A 183 -3.49 -4.03 -32.26
CA ASP A 183 -4.47 -3.14 -32.92
C ASP A 183 -4.43 -1.69 -32.41
N GLY A 184 -3.60 -1.40 -31.39
CA GLY A 184 -3.49 -0.09 -30.76
C GLY A 184 -4.49 0.18 -29.65
N SER A 185 -5.38 -0.77 -29.31
CA SER A 185 -6.25 -0.65 -28.15
C SER A 185 -5.45 -0.77 -26.86
N ASP A 186 -5.62 0.21 -25.97
CA ASP A 186 -4.95 0.25 -24.68
C ASP A 186 -5.59 -0.76 -23.72
N THR A 187 -4.77 -1.43 -22.92
CA THR A 187 -5.26 -2.30 -21.85
C THR A 187 -5.13 -1.56 -20.52
N GLN A 188 -6.14 -1.66 -19.65
CA GLN A 188 -6.13 -0.98 -18.33
C GLN A 188 -5.23 -1.69 -17.31
N ILE A 189 -4.01 -2.05 -17.70
CA ILE A 189 -3.03 -2.68 -16.82
C ILE A 189 -2.15 -1.56 -16.25
N GLN A 190 -2.48 -1.13 -15.05
CA GLN A 190 -1.73 -0.07 -14.37
C GLN A 190 -0.37 -0.56 -13.88
N ASP A 191 -0.24 -1.85 -13.55
CA ASP A 191 0.98 -2.42 -12.97
C ASP A 191 1.28 -3.81 -13.55
N VAL A 192 2.32 -3.89 -14.40
CA VAL A 192 2.75 -5.13 -15.04
C VAL A 192 3.32 -6.13 -14.03
N GLU A 193 4.02 -5.68 -12.99
CA GLU A 193 4.64 -6.56 -11.99
C GLU A 193 3.56 -7.15 -11.08
N GLN A 194 2.65 -6.31 -10.57
CA GLN A 194 1.64 -6.72 -9.60
C GLN A 194 0.42 -7.40 -10.22
N SER A 195 0.14 -7.19 -11.51
CA SER A 195 -0.99 -7.85 -12.20
C SER A 195 -0.86 -9.37 -12.21
N GLY A 196 0.37 -9.90 -12.25
CA GLY A 196 0.62 -11.35 -12.36
C GLY A 196 0.36 -11.93 -13.76
N ASP A 197 -0.16 -11.14 -14.69
CA ASP A 197 -0.47 -11.56 -16.07
C ASP A 197 0.78 -11.77 -16.93
N PHE A 198 1.90 -11.17 -16.50
CA PHE A 198 3.18 -11.17 -17.22
C PHE A 198 4.29 -11.83 -16.39
N PRO A 199 4.20 -13.12 -16.04
CA PRO A 199 5.21 -13.78 -15.24
C PRO A 199 6.57 -13.76 -15.98
N LEU A 200 7.55 -13.09 -15.37
CA LEU A 200 8.92 -13.04 -15.85
C LEU A 200 9.87 -13.44 -14.72
N ARG A 201 10.84 -14.30 -15.03
CA ARG A 201 11.89 -14.68 -14.09
C ARG A 201 13.19 -14.05 -14.54
N LEU A 202 13.54 -12.94 -13.91
CA LEU A 202 14.71 -12.17 -14.25
C LEU A 202 15.75 -12.32 -13.14
N TYR A 203 16.98 -12.68 -13.54
CA TYR A 203 18.13 -12.77 -12.64
C TYR A 203 19.26 -11.96 -13.24
N GLY A 204 19.53 -10.82 -12.63
CA GLY A 204 20.57 -9.89 -13.02
C GLY A 204 21.96 -10.29 -12.54
N TRP A 205 22.86 -9.31 -12.55
CA TRP A 205 24.26 -9.50 -12.19
C TRP A 205 24.40 -9.97 -10.72
N SER A 206 25.07 -11.11 -10.51
CA SER A 206 25.33 -11.73 -9.20
C SER A 206 24.08 -12.11 -8.38
N GLU A 207 22.88 -12.05 -8.97
CA GLU A 207 21.63 -12.36 -8.25
C GLU A 207 21.40 -13.85 -8.03
N ILE A 208 21.89 -14.70 -8.94
CA ILE A 208 21.83 -16.17 -8.79
C ILE A 208 22.67 -16.62 -7.59
N GLU A 209 23.79 -15.96 -7.31
CA GLU A 209 24.60 -16.28 -6.13
C GLU A 209 23.86 -15.96 -4.83
N MET A 210 23.08 -14.86 -4.82
CA MET A 210 22.21 -14.51 -3.68
C MET A 210 21.08 -15.52 -3.50
N LEU A 211 20.49 -16.03 -4.58
CA LEU A 211 19.52 -17.13 -4.50
C LEU A 211 20.11 -18.36 -3.79
N GLY A 212 21.41 -18.63 -3.96
CA GLY A 212 22.10 -19.70 -3.23
C GLY A 212 22.34 -19.43 -1.74
N ARG A 213 22.31 -18.18 -1.29
CA ARG A 213 22.68 -17.77 0.07
C ARG A 213 21.51 -17.32 0.94
N GLU A 214 20.44 -16.81 0.33
CA GLU A 214 19.31 -16.20 1.04
C GLU A 214 18.09 -17.12 1.11
N GLY A 215 17.78 -17.59 2.32
CA GLY A 215 16.63 -18.48 2.56
C GLY A 215 15.27 -17.89 2.15
N GLY A 216 15.12 -16.56 2.19
CA GLY A 216 13.90 -15.89 1.72
C GLY A 216 13.66 -16.08 0.22
N ARG A 217 14.71 -15.90 -0.59
CA ARG A 217 14.63 -16.07 -2.04
C ARG A 217 14.51 -17.53 -2.45
N GLN A 218 15.17 -18.44 -1.74
CA GLN A 218 15.02 -19.89 -1.93
C GLN A 218 13.57 -20.31 -1.70
N ARG A 219 12.97 -19.83 -0.61
CA ARG A 219 11.56 -20.05 -0.31
C ARG A 219 10.65 -19.46 -1.38
N ALA A 220 10.88 -18.22 -1.83
CA ALA A 220 10.10 -17.63 -2.92
C ALA A 220 10.20 -18.46 -4.23
N ALA A 221 11.38 -19.03 -4.54
CA ALA A 221 11.54 -19.90 -5.70
C ALA A 221 10.73 -21.21 -5.58
N LEU A 222 10.62 -21.78 -4.38
CA LEU A 222 9.81 -22.96 -4.10
C LEU A 222 8.32 -22.64 -4.06
N ASP A 223 7.94 -21.51 -3.45
CA ASP A 223 6.56 -21.02 -3.37
C ASP A 223 5.95 -20.86 -4.77
N ARG A 224 6.72 -20.41 -5.75
CA ARG A 224 6.28 -20.31 -7.16
C ARG A 224 5.92 -21.66 -7.81
N MET A 225 6.34 -22.78 -7.23
CA MET A 225 5.95 -24.11 -7.70
C MET A 225 4.59 -24.55 -7.15
N ILE A 226 3.99 -23.77 -6.25
CA ILE A 226 2.78 -24.07 -5.49
C ILE A 226 1.75 -22.94 -5.75
N PRO A 227 0.79 -23.12 -6.67
CA PRO A 227 -0.20 -22.09 -6.99
C PRO A 227 -0.96 -21.55 -5.77
N GLU A 228 -1.29 -22.42 -4.81
CA GLU A 228 -2.05 -22.11 -3.60
C GLU A 228 -1.31 -21.14 -2.65
N VAL A 229 0.01 -21.01 -2.80
CA VAL A 229 0.80 -20.08 -1.97
C VAL A 229 0.58 -18.63 -2.37
N LEU A 230 0.25 -18.34 -3.63
CA LEU A 230 0.07 -16.98 -4.13
C LEU A 230 -1.07 -16.26 -3.39
N GLU A 231 -2.26 -16.85 -3.34
CA GLU A 231 -3.42 -16.29 -2.65
C GLU A 231 -3.12 -16.02 -1.17
N CYS A 232 -2.54 -17.00 -0.48
CA CYS A 232 -2.17 -16.86 0.94
C CYS A 232 -1.09 -15.78 1.16
N THR A 233 -0.22 -15.56 0.18
CA THR A 233 0.84 -14.53 0.24
C THR A 233 0.24 -13.14 0.07
N LEU A 234 -0.70 -12.97 -0.88
CA LEU A 234 -1.45 -11.73 -1.08
C LEU A 234 -2.26 -11.36 0.16
N ASP A 235 -2.98 -12.31 0.74
CA ASP A 235 -3.73 -12.11 1.99
C ASP A 235 -2.81 -11.68 3.14
N ARG A 236 -1.66 -12.35 3.29
CA ARG A 236 -0.65 -11.99 4.31
C ARG A 236 -0.17 -10.54 4.13
N ASP A 237 0.11 -10.14 2.90
CA ASP A 237 0.67 -8.82 2.61
C ASP A 237 -0.39 -7.72 2.74
N ARG A 238 -1.66 -8.01 2.40
CA ARG A 238 -2.81 -7.16 2.72
C ARG A 238 -2.92 -6.90 4.23
N ILE A 239 -2.94 -7.95 5.05
CA ILE A 239 -3.05 -7.82 6.51
C ILE A 239 -1.85 -7.04 7.09
N ARG A 240 -0.64 -7.25 6.55
CA ARG A 240 0.55 -6.47 6.96
C ARG A 240 0.41 -4.98 6.66
N SER A 241 -0.11 -4.63 5.48
CA SER A 241 -0.37 -3.23 5.11
C SER A 241 -1.40 -2.59 6.04
N GLU A 242 -2.49 -3.31 6.33
CA GLU A 242 -3.52 -2.87 7.25
C GLU A 242 -2.99 -2.66 8.68
N LEU A 243 -2.15 -3.57 9.18
CA LEU A 243 -1.48 -3.43 10.48
C LEU A 243 -0.57 -2.19 10.51
N ALA A 244 0.18 -1.93 9.44
CA ALA A 244 1.03 -0.74 9.34
C ALA A 244 0.21 0.55 9.38
N GLN A 245 -0.93 0.59 8.69
CA GLN A 245 -1.86 1.73 8.74
C GLN A 245 -2.46 1.94 10.13
N GLN A 246 -2.90 0.86 10.80
CA GLN A 246 -3.40 0.93 12.16
C GLN A 246 -2.34 1.42 13.15
N LEU A 247 -1.09 0.99 13.00
CA LEU A 247 0.02 1.44 13.83
C LEU A 247 0.28 2.95 13.67
N ALA A 248 0.20 3.48 12.45
CA ALA A 248 0.29 4.93 12.20
C ALA A 248 -0.87 5.70 12.87
N GLN A 249 -2.10 5.17 12.81
CA GLN A 249 -3.25 5.77 13.50
C GLN A 249 -3.09 5.76 15.02
N ILE A 250 -2.61 4.65 15.59
CA ILE A 250 -2.32 4.50 17.03
C ILE A 250 -1.28 5.54 17.47
N GLN A 251 -0.18 5.69 16.71
CA GLN A 251 0.84 6.70 17.01
C GLN A 251 0.30 8.13 16.95
N GLY A 252 -0.57 8.43 15.97
CA GLY A 252 -1.26 9.71 15.88
C GLY A 252 -2.14 9.97 17.12
N LYS A 253 -2.92 8.97 17.54
CA LYS A 253 -3.79 9.04 18.72
C LYS A 253 -3.02 9.19 20.03
N ILE A 254 -1.88 8.50 20.17
CA ILE A 254 -0.99 8.66 21.33
C ILE A 254 -0.48 10.10 21.41
N THR A 255 -0.07 10.68 20.27
CA THR A 255 0.39 12.07 20.20
C THR A 255 -0.74 13.06 20.56
N GLU A 256 -1.97 12.81 20.08
CA GLU A 256 -3.17 13.58 20.44
C GLU A 256 -3.48 13.48 21.95
N LEU A 257 -3.38 12.30 22.55
CA LEU A 257 -3.59 12.12 23.98
C LEU A 257 -2.50 12.81 24.82
N GLN A 258 -1.25 12.78 24.36
CA GLN A 258 -0.15 13.49 25.02
C GLN A 258 -0.34 15.02 24.96
N SER A 259 -0.89 15.56 23.88
CA SER A 259 -1.18 16.99 23.79
C SER A 259 -2.32 17.38 24.74
N ILE A 260 -3.41 16.60 24.81
CA ILE A 260 -4.50 16.80 25.77
C ILE A 260 -4.00 16.73 27.22
N LEU A 261 -3.06 15.81 27.51
CA LEU A 261 -2.48 15.68 28.86
C LEU A 261 -1.62 16.89 29.26
N ARG A 262 -0.98 17.55 28.28
CA ARG A 262 -0.12 18.73 28.48
C ARG A 262 -0.88 20.05 28.35
N GLU A 263 -2.12 20.02 27.87
CA GLU A 263 -3.00 21.18 27.73
C GLU A 263 -3.14 21.90 29.08
N ASP A 264 -3.14 23.24 29.04
CA ASP A 264 -3.26 24.11 30.20
C ASP A 264 -2.28 23.81 31.36
N GLY A 265 -1.08 23.30 31.05
CA GLY A 265 -0.04 23.03 32.05
C GLY A 265 -0.31 21.80 32.93
N GLY A 266 -1.16 20.87 32.46
CA GLY A 266 -1.43 19.61 33.16
C GLY A 266 -2.55 19.69 34.20
N GLU A 267 -3.51 20.62 34.05
CA GLU A 267 -4.68 20.76 34.93
C GLU A 267 -5.47 19.44 35.11
N VAL A 268 -5.49 18.56 34.10
CA VAL A 268 -6.09 17.22 34.20
C VAL A 268 -5.38 16.34 35.24
N GLN A 269 -4.06 16.44 35.36
CA GLN A 269 -3.29 15.65 36.34
C GLN A 269 -3.65 16.04 37.78
N ARG A 270 -4.05 17.30 37.99
CA ARG A 270 -4.49 17.85 39.29
C ARG A 270 -6.00 17.74 39.52
N TRP A 271 -6.74 17.04 38.65
CA TRP A 271 -8.20 16.91 38.78
C TRP A 271 -8.64 16.37 40.16
N ALA A 272 -7.90 15.41 40.71
CA ALA A 272 -8.19 14.86 42.05
C ALA A 272 -8.04 15.92 43.15
N GLU A 273 -7.01 16.78 43.05
CA GLU A 273 -6.80 17.90 43.97
C GLU A 273 -7.90 18.96 43.83
N HIS A 274 -8.30 19.29 42.61
CA HIS A 274 -9.39 20.23 42.35
C HIS A 274 -10.74 19.73 42.87
N LYS A 275 -11.00 18.42 42.77
CA LYS A 275 -12.20 17.79 43.33
C LYS A 275 -12.20 17.81 44.86
N ALA A 276 -11.06 17.50 45.50
CA ALA A 276 -10.93 17.54 46.95
C ALA A 276 -11.10 18.97 47.50
N LYS A 277 -10.44 19.95 46.88
CA LYS A 277 -10.55 21.37 47.25
C LYS A 277 -11.96 21.91 47.05
N PHE A 278 -12.69 21.47 46.02
CA PHE A 278 -14.09 21.87 45.84
C PHE A 278 -15.00 21.30 46.93
N ALA A 279 -14.79 20.05 47.35
CA ALA A 279 -15.58 19.42 48.41
C ALA A 279 -15.35 20.06 49.80
N GLU A 280 -14.15 20.61 50.05
CA GLU A 280 -13.82 21.32 51.30
C GLU A 280 -14.63 22.62 51.49
N TYR A 281 -15.06 23.26 50.40
CA TYR A 281 -15.85 24.50 50.42
C TYR A 281 -17.38 24.27 50.32
N ASP A 282 -17.86 23.02 50.32
CA ASP A 282 -19.27 22.65 50.13
C ASP A 282 -19.87 22.05 51.42
N THR A 283 -19.96 22.88 52.48
CA THR A 283 -20.54 22.51 53.79
C THR A 283 -22.07 22.37 53.75
N ASP A 284 -22.65 21.57 54.65
CA ASP A 284 -24.08 21.21 54.66
C ASP A 284 -25.05 22.41 54.83
N GLU A 285 -24.61 23.51 55.47
CA GLU A 285 -25.47 24.64 55.83
C GLU A 285 -25.70 25.67 54.70
N VAL A 286 -24.78 25.76 53.73
CA VAL A 286 -24.85 26.75 52.62
C VAL A 286 -25.15 26.07 51.27
N ARG A 287 -25.25 24.74 51.26
CA ARG A 287 -25.43 23.91 50.07
C ARG A 287 -26.65 24.30 49.24
N ASP A 288 -27.80 24.55 49.86
CA ASP A 288 -29.06 24.83 49.14
C ASP A 288 -29.05 26.20 48.45
N LEU A 289 -28.49 27.21 49.12
CA LEU A 289 -28.31 28.55 48.55
C LEU A 289 -27.28 28.53 47.42
N PHE A 290 -26.18 27.81 47.61
CA PHE A 290 -25.22 27.60 46.55
C PHE A 290 -25.78 26.84 45.36
N GLN A 291 -26.61 25.81 45.56
CA GLN A 291 -27.31 25.12 44.46
C GLN A 291 -28.22 26.07 43.67
N SER A 292 -28.93 26.97 44.35
CA SER A 292 -29.79 27.97 43.70
C SER A 292 -29.00 29.00 42.88
N LEU A 293 -27.87 29.48 43.41
CA LEU A 293 -26.94 30.36 42.70
C LEU A 293 -26.29 29.63 41.52
N ASP A 294 -25.87 28.38 41.73
CA ASP A 294 -25.26 27.54 40.71
C ASP A 294 -26.22 27.23 39.57
N LEU A 295 -27.52 27.06 39.88
CA LEU A 295 -28.59 26.90 38.89
C LEU A 295 -28.81 28.20 38.10
N ALA A 296 -28.86 29.36 38.76
CA ALA A 296 -28.97 30.66 38.10
C ALA A 296 -27.78 30.92 37.16
N GLN A 297 -26.56 30.71 37.63
CA GLN A 297 -25.33 30.82 36.80
C GLN A 297 -25.30 29.81 35.65
N SER A 298 -25.83 28.59 35.86
CA SER A 298 -25.94 27.59 34.79
C SER A 298 -26.97 28.00 33.72
N LYS A 299 -28.09 28.60 34.11
CA LYS A 299 -29.07 29.17 33.17
C LYS A 299 -28.43 30.28 32.31
N VAL A 300 -27.64 31.17 32.92
CA VAL A 300 -26.87 32.19 32.18
C VAL A 300 -25.89 31.52 31.20
N GLY A 301 -25.14 30.52 31.65
CA GLY A 301 -24.19 29.81 30.79
C GLY A 301 -24.84 29.06 29.61
N VAL A 302 -26.06 28.54 29.77
CA VAL A 302 -26.84 27.96 28.66
C VAL A 302 -27.23 29.05 27.67
N LEU A 303 -27.74 30.19 28.14
CA LEU A 303 -28.10 31.32 27.29
C LEU A 303 -26.89 31.87 26.53
N ASP A 304 -25.73 31.97 27.19
CA ASP A 304 -24.46 32.38 26.56
C ASP A 304 -24.04 31.42 25.45
N LYS A 305 -24.15 30.11 25.67
CA LYS A 305 -23.78 29.11 24.64
C LYS A 305 -24.73 29.15 23.44
N VAL A 306 -26.03 29.36 23.67
CA VAL A 306 -27.00 29.52 22.58
C VAL A 306 -26.76 30.83 21.83
N GLU A 307 -26.38 31.91 22.52
CA GLU A 307 -25.98 33.19 21.93
C GLU A 307 -24.72 33.03 21.05
N GLU A 308 -23.67 32.37 21.56
CA GLU A 308 -22.46 32.06 20.80
C GLU A 308 -22.77 31.24 19.54
N ASN A 309 -23.58 30.20 19.65
CA ASN A 309 -23.95 29.35 18.52
C ASN A 309 -24.77 30.11 17.47
N ALA A 310 -25.71 30.96 17.91
CA ALA A 310 -26.49 31.81 17.02
C ALA A 310 -25.60 32.84 16.31
N GLN A 311 -24.60 33.39 17.00
CA GLN A 311 -23.63 34.31 16.41
C GLN A 311 -22.71 33.61 15.41
N ALA A 312 -22.23 32.40 15.72
CA ALA A 312 -21.42 31.61 14.80
C ALA A 312 -22.20 31.25 13.53
N ALA A 313 -23.46 30.79 13.68
CA ALA A 313 -24.34 30.50 12.56
C ALA A 313 -24.61 31.75 11.69
N LYS A 314 -24.81 32.91 12.33
CA LYS A 314 -24.94 34.19 11.63
C LYS A 314 -23.68 34.54 10.83
N THR A 315 -22.50 34.41 11.42
CA THR A 315 -21.23 34.70 10.73
C THR A 315 -21.05 33.79 9.51
N THR A 316 -21.32 32.49 9.65
CA THR A 316 -21.30 31.56 8.51
C THR A 316 -22.27 31.98 7.40
N LEU A 317 -23.48 32.43 7.73
CA LEU A 317 -24.45 32.92 6.75
C LEU A 317 -24.02 34.26 6.11
N GLN A 318 -23.31 35.12 6.85
CA GLN A 318 -22.77 36.37 6.32
C GLN A 318 -21.61 36.12 5.35
N ASP A 319 -20.76 35.14 5.64
CA ASP A 319 -19.63 34.76 4.76
C ASP A 319 -20.12 34.16 3.44
N THR A 320 -21.34 33.61 3.41
CA THR A 320 -21.98 33.12 2.17
C THR A 320 -22.59 34.23 1.28
N LEU A 321 -22.54 35.50 1.71
CA LEU A 321 -23.00 36.66 0.94
C LEU A 321 -21.81 37.46 0.40
N PRO A 322 -21.79 37.84 -0.89
CA PRO A 322 -22.84 37.62 -1.91
C PRO A 322 -22.84 36.18 -2.46
N VAL A 323 -24.03 35.65 -2.75
CA VAL A 323 -24.16 34.38 -3.47
C VAL A 323 -23.78 34.63 -4.93
N ASN A 324 -22.67 34.04 -5.38
CA ASN A 324 -22.18 34.16 -6.75
C ASN A 324 -22.12 32.76 -7.39
N LEU A 325 -23.17 32.40 -8.13
CA LEU A 325 -23.24 31.17 -8.91
C LEU A 325 -22.48 31.27 -10.23
N GLY A 326 -22.07 32.49 -10.62
CA GLY A 326 -21.25 32.79 -11.80
C GLY A 326 -19.74 32.88 -11.52
N ASP A 327 -19.26 32.54 -10.32
CA ASP A 327 -17.84 32.66 -9.99
C ASP A 327 -16.97 31.77 -10.90
N GLY A 328 -15.93 32.37 -11.49
CA GLY A 328 -15.06 31.72 -12.48
C GLY A 328 -15.68 31.46 -13.86
N LEU A 329 -16.95 31.79 -14.08
CA LEU A 329 -17.62 31.57 -15.36
C LEU A 329 -17.06 32.48 -16.46
N ASP A 330 -16.78 33.74 -16.14
CA ASP A 330 -16.22 34.72 -17.08
C ASP A 330 -14.88 34.24 -17.69
N SER A 331 -14.00 33.64 -16.86
CA SER A 331 -12.73 33.10 -17.35
C SER A 331 -12.89 31.94 -18.34
N ARG A 332 -13.98 31.17 -18.26
CA ARG A 332 -14.27 30.08 -19.20
C ARG A 332 -15.01 30.55 -20.45
N LEU A 333 -15.79 31.62 -20.34
CA LEU A 333 -16.49 32.23 -21.47
C LEU A 333 -15.57 33.11 -22.32
N GLU A 334 -14.43 33.55 -21.80
CA GLU A 334 -13.40 34.27 -22.56
C GLU A 334 -12.57 33.37 -23.48
N GLU A 335 -12.49 32.05 -23.21
CA GLU A 335 -11.69 31.11 -23.99
C GLU A 335 -12.30 30.77 -25.37
N ASP A 336 -13.62 30.97 -25.56
CA ASP A 336 -14.32 30.60 -26.80
C ASP A 336 -15.57 31.48 -27.07
N GLU A 337 -15.56 32.16 -28.23
CA GLU A 337 -16.60 33.10 -28.68
C GLU A 337 -17.95 32.41 -28.98
N LEU A 338 -17.94 31.13 -29.39
CA LEU A 338 -19.15 30.35 -29.64
C LEU A 338 -19.84 29.93 -28.33
N LEU A 339 -19.06 29.64 -27.28
CA LEU A 339 -19.58 29.34 -25.94
C LEU A 339 -20.23 30.57 -25.30
N ARG A 340 -19.65 31.74 -25.49
CA ARG A 340 -20.18 33.01 -24.98
C ARG A 340 -21.53 33.38 -25.62
N THR A 341 -21.66 33.19 -26.93
CA THR A 341 -22.92 33.44 -27.65
C THR A 341 -24.00 32.44 -27.27
N TRP A 342 -23.66 31.15 -27.08
CA TRP A 342 -24.59 30.16 -26.53
C TRP A 342 -25.08 30.51 -25.12
N TRP A 343 -24.21 30.98 -24.23
CA TRP A 343 -24.59 31.33 -22.85
C TRP A 343 -25.47 32.58 -22.76
N ASN A 344 -25.24 33.58 -23.62
CA ASN A 344 -25.99 34.84 -23.60
C ASN A 344 -27.30 34.76 -24.40
N ASP A 345 -27.30 34.10 -25.56
CA ASP A 345 -28.43 34.15 -26.51
C ASP A 345 -29.13 32.78 -26.69
N GLY A 346 -28.45 31.67 -26.38
CA GLY A 346 -28.92 30.29 -26.60
C GLY A 346 -29.26 29.51 -25.32
N ARG A 347 -29.32 30.20 -24.18
CA ARG A 347 -29.58 29.58 -22.87
C ARG A 347 -31.02 29.08 -22.77
N PRO A 348 -31.27 27.88 -22.19
CA PRO A 348 -32.61 27.39 -21.94
C PRO A 348 -33.41 28.37 -21.05
N GLU A 349 -34.65 28.71 -21.44
CA GLU A 349 -35.51 29.66 -20.72
C GLU A 349 -35.75 29.28 -19.24
N ASP A 350 -35.66 27.99 -18.91
CA ASP A 350 -35.86 27.46 -17.55
C ASP A 350 -34.67 27.71 -16.61
N LEU A 351 -33.52 28.12 -17.14
CA LEU A 351 -32.32 28.37 -16.36
C LEU A 351 -32.24 29.89 -16.12
N ASP A 352 -32.73 30.39 -15.00
CA ASP A 352 -32.59 31.80 -14.58
C ASP A 352 -31.67 31.89 -13.35
N VAL A 353 -30.36 32.05 -13.62
CA VAL A 353 -29.33 32.14 -12.57
C VAL A 353 -29.46 33.44 -11.77
N PRO A 354 -29.68 34.61 -12.39
CA PRO A 354 -29.93 35.85 -11.65
C PRO A 354 -31.13 35.76 -10.69
N ALA A 355 -32.25 35.16 -11.11
CA ALA A 355 -33.39 34.98 -10.21
C ALA A 355 -33.12 33.97 -9.09
N ALA A 356 -32.35 32.91 -9.37
CA ALA A 356 -31.92 31.94 -8.36
C ALA A 356 -30.97 32.56 -7.33
N GLU A 357 -30.00 33.37 -7.76
CA GLU A 357 -29.08 34.12 -6.90
C GLU A 357 -29.80 35.13 -6.01
N GLN A 358 -30.76 35.86 -6.59
CA GLN A 358 -31.58 36.81 -5.85
C GLN A 358 -32.39 36.08 -4.77
N LYS A 359 -33.08 34.99 -5.14
CA LYS A 359 -33.89 34.19 -4.20
C LYS A 359 -33.05 33.54 -3.10
N ALA A 360 -31.86 33.05 -3.43
CA ALA A 360 -30.92 32.51 -2.45
C ALA A 360 -30.42 33.60 -1.49
N SER A 361 -30.05 34.78 -2.02
CA SER A 361 -29.61 35.92 -1.21
C SER A 361 -30.71 36.44 -0.28
N GLU A 362 -31.96 36.51 -0.75
CA GLU A 362 -33.13 36.86 0.07
C GLU A 362 -33.38 35.83 1.18
N GLY A 363 -33.26 34.54 0.88
CA GLY A 363 -33.38 33.46 1.87
C GLY A 363 -32.31 33.52 2.96
N ILE A 364 -31.05 33.80 2.59
CA ILE A 364 -29.94 33.95 3.53
C ILE A 364 -30.14 35.19 4.41
N ARG A 365 -30.57 36.32 3.84
CA ARG A 365 -30.89 37.54 4.61
C ARG A 365 -32.02 37.30 5.62
N ALA A 366 -33.09 36.62 5.22
CA ALA A 366 -34.18 36.26 6.12
C ALA A 366 -33.71 35.35 7.28
N ALA A 367 -32.77 34.43 7.01
CA ALA A 367 -32.16 33.60 8.05
C ALA A 367 -31.27 34.42 9.00
N ILE A 368 -30.50 35.39 8.50
CA ILE A 368 -29.71 36.31 9.32
C ILE A 368 -30.62 37.14 10.26
N ASP A 369 -31.72 37.69 9.72
CA ASP A 369 -32.68 38.47 10.51
C ASP A 369 -33.34 37.63 11.61
N ALA A 370 -33.64 36.35 11.32
CA ALA A 370 -34.14 35.41 12.32
C ALA A 370 -33.13 35.14 13.45
N MET A 371 -31.84 35.04 13.13
CA MET A 371 -30.77 34.88 14.12
C MET A 371 -30.61 36.15 14.99
N ASP A 372 -30.73 37.34 14.40
CA ASP A 372 -30.71 38.60 15.17
C ASP A 372 -31.92 38.75 16.09
N ALA A 373 -33.12 38.35 15.63
CA ALA A 373 -34.32 38.33 16.45
C ALA A 373 -34.20 37.35 17.63
N LEU A 374 -33.61 36.17 17.39
CA LEU A 374 -33.32 35.20 18.45
C LEU A 374 -32.32 35.78 19.47
N ARG A 375 -31.24 36.41 19.00
CA ARG A 375 -30.25 37.07 19.87
C ARG A 375 -30.87 38.15 20.75
N GLY A 376 -31.77 38.96 20.20
CA GLY A 376 -32.52 39.96 20.98
C GLY A 376 -33.32 39.34 22.13
N LYS A 377 -34.00 38.22 21.89
CA LYS A 377 -34.74 37.47 22.94
C LYS A 377 -33.79 36.85 23.97
N LEU A 378 -32.64 36.32 23.54
CA LEU A 378 -31.64 35.75 24.45
C LEU A 378 -31.03 36.80 25.38
N LEU A 379 -30.73 38.00 24.87
CA LEU A 379 -30.23 39.12 25.68
C LEU A 379 -31.24 39.54 26.76
N GLN A 380 -32.54 39.58 26.42
CA GLN A 380 -33.60 39.88 27.40
C GLN A 380 -33.72 38.79 28.47
N ALA A 381 -33.71 37.51 28.06
CA ALA A 381 -33.76 36.39 29.00
C ALA A 381 -32.53 36.36 29.92
N LYS A 382 -31.35 36.67 29.38
CA LYS A 382 -30.08 36.74 30.13
C LYS A 382 -30.09 37.87 31.15
N ALA A 383 -30.62 39.04 30.79
CA ALA A 383 -30.76 40.16 31.71
C ALA A 383 -31.66 39.81 32.90
N ALA A 384 -32.79 39.12 32.66
CA ALA A 384 -33.68 38.67 33.73
C ALA A 384 -33.01 37.67 34.69
N VAL A 385 -32.33 36.65 34.15
CA VAL A 385 -31.63 35.65 34.99
C VAL A 385 -30.44 36.25 35.73
N ASN A 386 -29.75 37.24 35.15
CA ASN A 386 -28.66 37.95 35.83
C ASN A 386 -29.14 38.76 37.03
N ILE A 387 -30.32 39.38 36.94
CA ILE A 387 -30.93 40.09 38.08
C ILE A 387 -31.19 39.11 39.23
N ASP A 388 -31.77 37.93 38.92
CA ASP A 388 -32.00 36.87 39.92
C ASP A 388 -30.70 36.34 40.52
N ALA A 389 -29.64 36.18 39.70
CA ALA A 389 -28.33 35.71 40.16
C ALA A 389 -27.63 36.72 41.07
N VAL A 390 -27.74 38.03 40.78
CA VAL A 390 -27.18 39.11 41.62
C VAL A 390 -27.90 39.16 42.97
N ALA A 391 -29.22 39.04 42.99
CA ALA A 391 -29.99 39.00 44.23
C ALA A 391 -29.63 37.78 45.11
N LEU A 392 -29.39 36.62 44.51
CA LEU A 392 -28.93 35.42 45.22
C LEU A 392 -27.49 35.56 45.74
N ASP A 393 -26.59 36.22 44.99
CA ASP A 393 -25.21 36.50 45.43
C ASP A 393 -25.19 37.48 46.62
N GLU A 394 -26.07 38.48 46.61
CA GLU A 394 -26.24 39.45 47.70
C GLU A 394 -26.75 38.77 48.99
N GLN A 395 -27.76 37.90 48.89
CA GLN A 395 -28.25 37.08 50.02
C GLN A 395 -27.19 36.13 50.58
N LEU A 396 -26.29 35.61 49.72
CA LEU A 396 -25.16 34.79 50.15
C LEU A 396 -24.11 35.63 50.89
N ARG A 397 -23.80 36.84 50.42
CA ARG A 397 -22.86 37.74 51.11
C ARG A 397 -23.38 38.18 52.48
N GLU A 398 -24.68 38.46 52.61
CA GLU A 398 -25.29 38.84 53.89
C GLU A 398 -25.29 37.71 54.93
N ARG A 399 -25.48 36.45 54.51
CA ARG A 399 -25.44 35.30 55.43
C ARG A 399 -24.02 34.93 55.85
N VAL A 400 -23.03 35.18 54.98
CA VAL A 400 -21.62 34.82 55.18
C VAL A 400 -20.83 35.93 55.90
N SER A 401 -21.28 37.19 55.85
CA SER A 401 -20.62 38.36 56.47
C SER A 401 -20.69 38.43 58.00
N THR A 402 -21.34 37.46 58.66
CA THR A 402 -21.34 37.37 60.13
C THR A 402 -20.05 36.77 60.72
N ASP A 403 -19.22 36.12 59.89
CA ASP A 403 -17.90 35.61 60.28
C ASP A 403 -16.79 36.21 59.39
N ALA A 404 -15.93 37.05 59.96
CA ALA A 404 -14.83 37.76 59.26
C ALA A 404 -13.80 36.84 58.57
N GLY A 405 -13.86 35.52 58.79
CA GLY A 405 -13.06 34.52 58.06
C GLY A 405 -13.67 34.05 56.73
N GLN A 406 -14.94 34.35 56.45
CA GLN A 406 -15.69 33.74 55.34
C GLN A 406 -15.98 34.66 54.13
N GLU A 407 -15.70 35.97 54.19
CA GLU A 407 -15.91 36.90 53.05
C GLU A 407 -15.14 36.49 51.77
N GLY A 408 -14.04 35.71 51.91
CA GLY A 408 -13.29 35.15 50.78
C GLY A 408 -13.74 33.76 50.31
N MET A 409 -14.67 33.10 51.01
CA MET A 409 -15.08 31.71 50.76
C MET A 409 -15.85 31.56 49.45
N VAL A 410 -16.78 32.48 49.16
CA VAL A 410 -17.60 32.45 47.93
C VAL A 410 -16.72 32.60 46.68
N ALA A 411 -15.77 33.54 46.69
CA ALA A 411 -14.82 33.73 45.59
C ALA A 411 -13.87 32.54 45.41
N ARG A 412 -13.37 31.96 46.50
CA ARG A 412 -12.50 30.75 46.46
C ARG A 412 -13.26 29.51 45.96
N ARG A 413 -14.53 29.34 46.33
CA ARG A 413 -15.41 28.29 45.81
C ARG A 413 -15.67 28.45 44.32
N GLN A 414 -15.98 29.67 43.85
CA GLN A 414 -16.18 29.94 42.42
C GLN A 414 -14.91 29.66 41.60
N GLN A 415 -13.74 30.05 42.10
CA GLN A 415 -12.46 29.71 41.47
C GLN A 415 -12.18 28.20 41.46
N ALA A 416 -12.46 27.50 42.56
CA ALA A 416 -12.32 26.04 42.66
C ALA A 416 -13.27 25.31 41.70
N LYS A 417 -14.53 25.75 41.61
CA LYS A 417 -15.54 25.23 40.68
C LYS A 417 -15.14 25.46 39.22
N GLY A 418 -14.62 26.64 38.89
CA GLY A 418 -14.12 26.96 37.55
C GLY A 418 -12.97 26.06 37.13
N ARG A 419 -11.98 25.85 38.02
CA ARG A 419 -10.86 24.93 37.79
C ARG A 419 -11.32 23.48 37.64
N LEU A 420 -12.23 23.02 38.51
CA LEU A 420 -12.79 21.66 38.42
C LEU A 420 -13.58 21.45 37.12
N LYS A 421 -14.39 22.42 36.68
CA LYS A 421 -15.15 22.34 35.43
C LYS A 421 -14.23 22.26 34.21
N LYS A 422 -13.17 23.08 34.17
CA LYS A 422 -12.14 23.04 33.12
C LYS A 422 -11.42 21.69 33.11
N ALA A 423 -10.86 21.27 34.24
CA ALA A 423 -10.17 19.99 34.37
C ALA A 423 -11.08 18.79 34.04
N SER A 424 -12.37 18.84 34.41
CA SER A 424 -13.35 17.80 34.08
C SER A 424 -13.67 17.76 32.59
N GLY A 425 -13.76 18.91 31.91
CA GLY A 425 -13.97 18.98 30.47
C GLY A 425 -12.80 18.38 29.68
N ILE A 426 -11.57 18.74 30.06
CA ILE A 426 -10.36 18.17 29.43
C ILE A 426 -10.26 16.67 29.73
N ARG A 427 -10.56 16.23 30.96
CA ARG A 427 -10.61 14.80 31.33
C ARG A 427 -11.63 14.03 30.51
N GLN A 428 -12.82 14.57 30.28
CA GLN A 428 -13.85 13.90 29.48
C GLN A 428 -13.39 13.74 28.02
N ARG A 429 -12.79 14.79 27.42
CA ARG A 429 -12.18 14.69 26.09
C ARG A 429 -11.08 13.63 26.05
N TYR A 430 -10.21 13.62 27.07
CA TYR A 430 -9.16 12.61 27.20
C TYR A 430 -9.72 11.19 27.28
N LEU A 431 -10.75 10.94 28.10
CA LEU A 431 -11.34 9.61 28.25
C LEU A 431 -12.02 9.11 26.98
N VAL A 432 -12.69 10.00 26.23
CA VAL A 432 -13.26 9.64 24.92
C VAL A 432 -12.15 9.21 23.95
N LYS A 433 -11.07 9.99 23.88
CA LYS A 433 -9.91 9.67 23.03
C LYS A 433 -9.14 8.44 23.50
N TRP A 434 -9.09 8.20 24.81
CA TRP A 434 -8.48 7.02 25.39
C TRP A 434 -9.25 5.76 25.00
N LYS A 435 -10.58 5.81 25.05
CA LYS A 435 -11.43 4.70 24.59
C LYS A 435 -11.27 4.44 23.08
N GLU A 436 -11.21 5.48 22.26
CA GLU A 436 -10.88 5.34 20.82
C GLU A 436 -9.53 4.61 20.62
N LEU A 437 -8.52 4.92 21.44
CA LEU A 437 -7.21 4.26 21.38
C LEU A 437 -7.31 2.78 21.83
N GLU A 438 -8.01 2.49 22.92
CA GLU A 438 -8.22 1.11 23.39
C GLU A 438 -8.89 0.24 22.32
N ASP A 439 -9.93 0.76 21.67
CA ASP A 439 -10.64 0.06 20.59
C ASP A 439 -9.70 -0.20 19.39
N LEU A 440 -8.86 0.77 19.02
CA LEU A 440 -7.86 0.62 17.95
C LEU A 440 -6.78 -0.41 18.30
N VAL A 441 -6.29 -0.42 19.54
CA VAL A 441 -5.28 -1.39 20.01
C VAL A 441 -5.87 -2.80 20.05
N ALA A 442 -7.11 -2.96 20.51
CA ALA A 442 -7.82 -4.23 20.47
C ALA A 442 -8.00 -4.73 19.03
N GLY A 443 -8.40 -3.85 18.11
CA GLY A 443 -8.51 -4.16 16.68
C GLY A 443 -7.18 -4.58 16.05
N HIS A 444 -6.08 -3.91 16.41
CA HIS A 444 -4.73 -4.27 15.98
C HIS A 444 -4.31 -5.66 16.49
N GLY A 445 -4.65 -5.99 17.75
CA GLY A 445 -4.44 -7.34 18.32
C GLY A 445 -5.20 -8.42 17.55
N GLY A 446 -6.46 -8.16 17.18
CA GLY A 446 -7.27 -9.07 16.36
C GLY A 446 -6.63 -9.37 15.00
N LYS A 447 -6.15 -8.35 14.29
CA LYS A 447 -5.46 -8.53 13.00
C LYS A 447 -4.11 -9.24 13.13
N ALA A 448 -3.40 -9.05 14.24
CA ALA A 448 -2.17 -9.79 14.49
C ALA A 448 -2.42 -11.30 14.65
N ILE A 449 -3.54 -11.69 15.28
CA ILE A 449 -3.98 -13.08 15.37
C ILE A 449 -4.35 -13.63 13.98
N GLU A 450 -5.07 -12.83 13.18
CA GLU A 450 -5.40 -13.19 11.80
C GLU A 450 -4.14 -13.45 10.95
N LEU A 451 -3.14 -12.57 11.05
CA LEU A 451 -1.84 -12.75 10.39
C LEU A 451 -1.15 -14.06 10.81
N ARG A 452 -1.22 -14.41 12.10
CA ARG A 452 -0.70 -15.69 12.62
C ARG A 452 -1.42 -16.87 11.97
N GLY A 453 -2.75 -16.80 11.87
CA GLY A 453 -3.58 -17.81 11.21
C GLY A 453 -3.17 -18.02 9.74
N VAL A 454 -2.96 -16.94 8.99
CA VAL A 454 -2.51 -17.01 7.58
C VAL A 454 -1.11 -17.62 7.49
N GLN A 455 -0.18 -17.27 8.39
CA GLN A 455 1.18 -17.84 8.38
C GLN A 455 1.21 -19.35 8.69
N VAL A 456 0.34 -19.81 9.58
CA VAL A 456 0.17 -21.25 9.88
C VAL A 456 -0.38 -21.98 8.65
N LYS A 457 -1.42 -21.43 8.00
CA LYS A 457 -1.96 -21.98 6.74
C LYS A 457 -0.90 -22.07 5.66
N LEU A 458 -0.15 -20.99 5.43
CA LEU A 458 0.95 -20.90 4.46
C LEU A 458 2.01 -21.98 4.72
N SER A 459 2.36 -22.21 5.98
CA SER A 459 3.32 -23.25 6.37
C SER A 459 2.77 -24.66 6.10
N GLY A 460 1.48 -24.89 6.36
CA GLY A 460 0.81 -26.16 6.07
C GLY A 460 0.77 -26.48 4.58
N ILE A 461 0.43 -25.50 3.74
CA ILE A 461 0.43 -25.64 2.26
C ILE A 461 1.83 -26.03 1.78
N ARG A 462 2.86 -25.33 2.24
CA ARG A 462 4.25 -25.63 1.91
C ARG A 462 4.65 -27.04 2.31
N ASP A 463 4.35 -27.45 3.55
CA ASP A 463 4.69 -28.78 4.05
C ASP A 463 4.01 -29.89 3.22
N SER A 464 2.75 -29.67 2.78
CA SER A 464 2.03 -30.62 1.93
C SER A 464 2.62 -30.75 0.52
N ALA A 465 3.21 -29.68 -0.01
CA ALA A 465 3.78 -29.64 -1.36
C ALA A 465 5.21 -30.18 -1.45
N LEU A 466 5.92 -30.31 -0.32
CA LEU A 466 7.34 -30.70 -0.28
C LEU A 466 7.62 -32.01 -1.03
N GLY A 467 6.82 -33.05 -0.80
CA GLY A 467 7.03 -34.36 -1.46
C GLY A 467 6.92 -34.27 -2.98
N SER A 468 5.91 -33.58 -3.49
CA SER A 468 5.71 -33.36 -4.93
C SER A 468 6.84 -32.54 -5.55
N ILE A 469 7.34 -31.53 -4.83
CA ILE A 469 8.48 -30.73 -5.27
C ILE A 469 9.75 -31.59 -5.34
N GLU A 470 10.05 -32.38 -4.32
CA GLU A 470 11.20 -33.28 -4.31
C GLU A 470 11.13 -34.29 -5.46
N GLU A 471 9.97 -34.91 -5.71
CA GLU A 471 9.78 -35.82 -6.84
C GLU A 471 10.02 -35.15 -8.19
N ARG A 472 9.48 -33.93 -8.38
CA ARG A 472 9.69 -33.15 -9.62
C ARG A 472 11.16 -32.79 -9.83
N LEU A 473 11.85 -32.37 -8.78
CA LEU A 473 13.27 -32.00 -8.86
C LEU A 473 14.16 -33.22 -9.16
N ASN A 474 13.87 -34.36 -8.54
CA ASN A 474 14.65 -35.59 -8.75
C ASN A 474 14.37 -36.28 -10.10
N ARG A 475 13.25 -36.00 -10.77
CA ARG A 475 12.91 -36.56 -12.09
C ARG A 475 13.95 -36.26 -13.17
N PHE A 476 14.64 -35.12 -13.07
CA PHE A 476 15.57 -34.63 -14.10
C PHE A 476 17.04 -34.94 -13.79
N LEU A 477 17.33 -35.53 -12.63
CA LEU A 477 18.71 -35.78 -12.20
C LEU A 477 19.21 -37.15 -12.64
N ALA A 478 20.49 -37.20 -12.98
CA ALA A 478 21.20 -38.46 -13.17
C ALA A 478 21.16 -39.28 -11.87
N THR A 479 21.21 -40.60 -11.97
CA THR A 479 21.15 -41.59 -10.86
C THR A 479 22.13 -41.35 -9.70
N LYS A 480 23.06 -40.40 -9.80
CA LYS A 480 24.07 -40.06 -8.79
C LYS A 480 23.73 -38.85 -7.91
N LEU A 481 22.67 -38.09 -8.22
CA LEU A 481 22.30 -36.87 -7.48
C LEU A 481 20.88 -36.97 -6.95
N LYS A 482 20.71 -36.71 -5.64
CA LYS A 482 19.40 -36.63 -4.99
C LYS A 482 19.26 -35.28 -4.30
N ILE A 483 18.20 -34.55 -4.60
CA ILE A 483 17.83 -33.29 -3.92
C ILE A 483 16.84 -33.63 -2.81
N GLY A 484 17.11 -33.11 -1.61
CA GLY A 484 16.16 -33.07 -0.49
C GLY A 484 15.88 -31.61 -0.10
N VAL A 485 14.64 -31.31 0.26
CA VAL A 485 14.16 -29.99 0.66
C VAL A 485 13.61 -30.08 2.08
N ALA A 486 14.20 -29.32 2.99
CA ALA A 486 13.72 -29.22 4.36
C ALA A 486 13.24 -27.79 4.62
N MET A 487 11.97 -27.64 5.02
CA MET A 487 11.44 -26.36 5.48
C MET A 487 11.31 -26.37 7.01
N LYS A 488 11.82 -25.32 7.64
CA LYS A 488 11.67 -25.10 9.08
C LYS A 488 10.64 -24.01 9.31
N ARG A 489 9.52 -24.38 9.94
CA ARG A 489 8.50 -23.41 10.38
C ARG A 489 9.16 -22.33 11.25
N GLU A 490 8.82 -21.07 11.02
CA GLU A 490 9.37 -19.90 11.73
C GLU A 490 10.90 -19.77 11.72
N GLY A 491 11.57 -20.39 10.74
CA GLY A 491 13.03 -20.37 10.62
C GLY A 491 13.60 -19.01 10.21
N ASP A 492 12.82 -18.18 9.50
CA ASP A 492 13.25 -16.85 9.05
C ASP A 492 13.06 -15.81 10.16
N ARG A 493 14.12 -15.58 10.93
CA ARG A 493 14.13 -14.63 12.05
C ARG A 493 15.00 -13.40 11.79
N LYS A 494 15.44 -13.15 10.55
CA LYS A 494 16.36 -12.05 10.21
C LYS A 494 15.78 -10.68 10.56
N THR A 495 14.53 -10.44 10.13
CA THR A 495 13.81 -9.19 10.40
C THR A 495 13.50 -9.01 11.89
N PHE A 496 13.04 -10.08 12.55
CA PHE A 496 12.78 -10.06 13.99
C PHE A 496 14.04 -9.71 14.79
N LYS A 497 15.17 -10.36 14.47
CA LYS A 497 16.47 -10.02 15.04
C LYS A 497 16.80 -8.54 14.88
N LYS A 498 16.59 -7.95 13.70
CA LYS A 498 16.86 -6.51 13.47
C LYS A 498 15.96 -5.63 14.34
N LYS A 499 14.67 -5.94 14.41
CA LYS A 499 13.70 -5.18 15.23
C LYS A 499 13.96 -5.30 16.74
N CYS A 500 14.35 -6.48 17.23
CA CYS A 500 14.81 -6.63 18.61
C CYS A 500 16.03 -5.74 18.91
N GLN A 501 16.96 -5.59 17.96
CA GLN A 501 18.13 -4.72 18.15
C GLN A 501 17.72 -3.24 18.29
N GLU A 502 16.81 -2.77 17.44
CA GLU A 502 16.25 -1.41 17.52
C GLU A 502 15.56 -1.17 18.88
N PHE A 503 14.84 -2.17 19.39
CA PHE A 503 14.15 -2.10 20.69
C PHE A 503 15.10 -2.21 21.90
N ILE A 504 16.11 -3.05 21.86
CA ILE A 504 17.09 -3.17 22.97
C ILE A 504 17.92 -1.88 23.07
N GLY A 505 18.33 -1.33 21.92
CA GLY A 505 19.09 -0.09 21.87
C GLY A 505 18.35 1.12 22.45
N SER A 506 17.02 1.09 22.52
CA SER A 506 16.24 2.14 23.18
C SER A 506 16.12 1.97 24.70
N ILE A 507 16.53 0.81 25.25
CA ILE A 507 16.38 0.44 26.68
C ILE A 507 17.75 0.48 27.42
N ASP A 508 18.84 0.87 26.75
CA ASP A 508 20.19 1.04 27.31
C ASP A 508 20.70 -0.21 28.08
N LEU A 509 20.41 -1.39 27.53
CA LEU A 509 20.84 -2.66 28.11
C LEU A 509 22.33 -2.91 27.81
N ARG A 510 23.15 -3.02 28.86
CA ARG A 510 24.59 -3.35 28.75
C ARG A 510 24.82 -4.81 28.29
N ASN A 511 24.53 -5.13 27.03
CA ASN A 511 25.00 -6.26 26.18
C ASN A 511 24.00 -6.56 25.05
N ASP A 512 23.81 -5.62 24.12
CA ASP A 512 22.81 -5.71 23.05
C ASP A 512 22.87 -7.01 22.22
N GLN A 513 24.07 -7.52 21.99
CA GLN A 513 24.29 -8.65 21.09
C GLN A 513 23.79 -9.99 21.69
N LYS A 514 23.98 -10.20 23.00
CA LYS A 514 23.58 -11.45 23.68
C LYS A 514 22.07 -11.55 23.84
N TRP A 515 21.42 -10.47 24.24
CA TRP A 515 19.96 -10.45 24.43
C TRP A 515 19.20 -10.66 23.13
N ARG A 516 19.68 -10.06 22.03
CA ARG A 516 19.14 -10.29 20.69
C ARG A 516 19.17 -11.76 20.29
N GLU A 517 20.29 -12.44 20.49
CA GLU A 517 20.43 -13.86 20.17
C GLU A 517 19.52 -14.73 21.03
N VAL A 518 19.45 -14.46 22.33
CA VAL A 518 18.59 -15.18 23.27
C VAL A 518 17.10 -15.01 22.91
N TRP A 519 16.62 -13.78 22.76
CA TRP A 519 15.20 -13.54 22.48
C TRP A 519 14.79 -14.09 21.12
N SER A 520 15.61 -13.88 20.10
CA SER A 520 15.35 -14.43 18.77
C SER A 520 15.53 -15.94 18.68
N ALA A 521 16.13 -16.61 19.66
CA ALA A 521 16.18 -18.07 19.75
C ALA A 521 14.95 -18.63 20.47
N HIS A 522 14.50 -17.99 21.55
CA HIS A 522 13.48 -18.53 22.44
C HIS A 522 12.05 -18.07 22.15
N TYR A 523 11.85 -16.91 21.52
CA TYR A 523 10.52 -16.36 21.26
C TYR A 523 10.27 -16.21 19.77
N ALA A 524 9.05 -16.55 19.35
CA ALA A 524 8.50 -16.07 18.08
C ALA A 524 8.12 -14.57 18.21
N PRO A 525 8.06 -13.79 17.11
CA PRO A 525 7.82 -12.35 17.18
C PRO A 525 6.55 -11.96 17.92
N ASP A 526 5.51 -12.76 17.73
CA ASP A 526 4.20 -12.65 18.35
C ASP A 526 4.24 -13.01 19.84
N GLN A 527 4.91 -14.11 20.22
CA GLN A 527 5.12 -14.47 21.63
C GLN A 527 5.92 -13.39 22.39
N PHE A 528 6.89 -12.77 21.71
CA PHE A 528 7.67 -11.69 22.28
C PHE A 528 6.83 -10.44 22.51
N VAL A 529 5.94 -10.09 21.59
CA VAL A 529 5.00 -8.98 21.76
C VAL A 529 3.99 -9.28 22.88
N ASP A 530 3.43 -10.49 22.92
CA ASP A 530 2.52 -10.92 23.98
C ASP A 530 3.21 -10.83 25.35
N LEU A 531 4.49 -11.21 25.43
CA LEU A 531 5.29 -11.09 26.66
C LEU A 531 5.52 -9.62 27.06
N LEU A 532 5.74 -8.72 26.11
CA LEU A 532 5.90 -7.29 26.39
C LEU A 532 4.59 -6.59 26.81
N LEU A 533 3.45 -7.02 26.27
CA LEU A 533 2.15 -6.45 26.60
C LEU A 533 1.64 -6.97 27.95
N ASN A 534 1.85 -8.26 28.26
CA ASN A 534 1.39 -8.88 29.49
C ASN A 534 2.35 -8.70 30.68
N SER A 535 3.58 -8.23 30.47
CA SER A 535 4.52 -7.92 31.56
C SER A 535 4.19 -6.64 32.34
N LYS A 536 3.21 -5.86 31.89
CA LYS A 536 2.71 -4.68 32.62
C LYS A 536 1.69 -5.00 33.72
N THR A 537 1.41 -6.28 33.95
CA THR A 537 0.41 -6.75 34.92
C THR A 537 0.97 -7.23 36.26
N GLU A 538 2.29 -7.11 36.48
CA GLU A 538 2.94 -7.37 37.78
C GLU A 538 3.65 -6.13 38.35
#